data_AF-G0J203-F1
#
_entry.id   AF-G0J203-F1
#
_cell.length_a   1.000
_cell.length_b   1.000
_cell.length_c   1.000
_cell.angle_alpha   90.00
_cell.angle_beta   90.00
_cell.angle_gamma   90.00
#
_symmetry.space_group_name_H-M   'P 1'
#
loop_
_entity.id
_entity.type
_entity.pdbx_description
1 polymer ?
#
loop_
_entity_poly.entity_id
_entity_poly.type
_entity_poly.pdbx_seq_one_letter_code
_entity_poly.pdbx_strand_id
1 'polypeptide(L)'
;MKYTFTWLLMIFYVSSSFGQGQVVNLYNQDSTLMGNGVMINSKMDGLWKFINPKTNRLIQQGNFKNGLKDGIWTIYFSNQQKHIVAEYKDNKRNGSFLEYDLGGALIKNAVYQDSVLVGPYKEYYGNQSRSGYANPKQVKTEGNYINGKKTGEWFFYYDNGKKAVEINYEDGLKVGAYKEYDPFGQLIVETNYTNNQPDGEFKRFSPNGRIQESGAYKSGRRVGKWTSYFPNSNIVESEKFYDKSGHKTGTWTYFYENKRTARIERYENDIPVGKWEEFFTDKSLSKQVIYDLGVPTGKYIENHSNGKPSVRGQYENGFRSGVWKSYYPEGNLYSIGEYKNDLKSGLWKYFNKIGILVAEGKYQLGNEHGQWFYYYDGGQLKSVGSYLLGQEDGIWGLFYDNKQLTQEETWDFGRLLNVSQYNNYNGSKTLNPGTLKDGNGTRITYYINGAKESEGNYQSGKPEGIWKYYHDNGRLASEGKMLEGKKEGAWKYYTRSGNLEDIIQFDDDEVLPDEIPEESDLFQNFE
;
A
#
# COMPACT_ATOMS: atom_id res chain seq x y z
N MET A 1 34.17 -20.79 -3.95
CA MET A 1 35.28 -21.30 -4.79
C MET A 1 35.46 -22.78 -4.53
N LYS A 2 35.22 -23.62 -5.54
CA LYS A 2 35.50 -25.06 -5.49
C LYS A 2 37.01 -25.25 -5.66
N TYR A 3 37.72 -25.63 -4.61
CA TYR A 3 39.12 -26.04 -4.70
C TYR A 3 39.17 -27.57 -4.80
N THR A 4 39.57 -28.07 -5.96
CA THR A 4 39.95 -29.47 -6.18
C THR A 4 41.38 -29.66 -5.65
N PHE A 5 41.53 -30.44 -4.57
CA PHE A 5 42.83 -30.76 -3.98
C PHE A 5 43.30 -32.14 -4.47
N THR A 6 44.37 -32.16 -5.25
CA THR A 6 45.17 -33.37 -5.56
C THR A 6 46.32 -33.48 -4.56
N TRP A 7 46.39 -34.61 -3.85
CA TRP A 7 47.33 -34.85 -2.75
C TRP A 7 48.56 -35.60 -3.23
N LEU A 8 49.74 -35.26 -2.71
CA LEU A 8 50.96 -36.05 -2.88
C LEU A 8 51.33 -36.64 -1.50
N LEU A 9 51.24 -37.96 -1.35
CA LEU A 9 51.58 -38.66 -0.12
C LEU A 9 53.08 -38.99 -0.12
N MET A 10 53.92 -38.22 0.58
CA MET A 10 55.31 -38.63 0.84
C MET A 10 55.37 -39.47 2.12
N ILE A 11 55.64 -40.77 1.97
CA ILE A 11 55.92 -41.71 3.06
C ILE A 11 57.44 -41.88 3.14
N PHE A 12 58.06 -41.56 4.29
CA PHE A 12 59.43 -41.99 4.58
C PHE A 12 59.40 -43.40 5.19
N TYR A 13 60.04 -44.36 4.53
CA TYR A 13 60.09 -45.76 4.98
C TYR A 13 61.19 -45.98 6.03
N VAL A 14 60.81 -46.58 7.16
CA VAL A 14 61.71 -47.37 8.02
C VAL A 14 61.04 -48.74 8.26
N SER A 15 61.81 -49.81 8.14
CA SER A 15 61.38 -51.20 8.00
C SER A 15 60.65 -51.83 9.21
N SER A 16 59.50 -52.44 8.90
CA SER A 16 58.77 -53.58 9.49
C SER A 16 58.55 -53.72 11.02
N SER A 17 57.30 -53.49 11.43
CA SER A 17 56.48 -54.45 12.20
C SER A 17 55.00 -54.29 11.77
N PHE A 18 54.38 -55.37 11.27
CA PHE A 18 52.95 -55.36 10.92
C PHE A 18 52.14 -55.25 12.22
N GLY A 19 51.43 -54.12 12.41
CA GLY A 19 50.50 -53.91 13.51
C GLY A 19 50.81 -52.75 14.46
N GLN A 20 51.98 -52.11 14.38
CA GLN A 20 52.26 -50.88 15.15
C GLN A 20 51.93 -49.64 14.30
N GLY A 21 51.04 -48.79 14.81
CA GLY A 21 50.68 -47.54 14.15
C GLY A 21 51.88 -46.60 14.01
N GLN A 22 52.04 -46.01 12.84
CA GLN A 22 53.11 -45.06 12.54
C GLN A 22 52.57 -43.63 12.57
N VAL A 23 53.25 -42.74 13.29
CA VAL A 23 52.95 -41.31 13.24
C VAL A 23 53.46 -40.75 11.92
N VAL A 24 52.60 -40.08 11.16
CA VAL A 24 52.91 -39.49 9.86
C VAL A 24 52.55 -38.00 9.84
N ASN A 25 53.29 -37.25 9.04
CA ASN A 25 52.98 -35.87 8.65
C ASN A 25 52.52 -35.86 7.19
N LEU A 26 51.44 -35.13 6.91
CA LEU A 26 50.95 -34.83 5.57
C LEU A 26 51.46 -33.47 5.13
N TYR A 27 52.02 -33.39 3.93
CA TYR A 27 52.52 -32.16 3.33
C TYR A 27 51.83 -31.87 1.99
N ASN A 28 51.74 -30.60 1.62
CA ASN A 28 51.40 -30.15 0.28
C ASN A 28 52.57 -30.41 -0.69
N GLN A 29 52.33 -30.21 -1.99
CA GLN A 29 53.37 -30.29 -3.03
C GLN A 29 54.52 -29.28 -2.82
N ASP A 30 54.25 -28.15 -2.19
CA ASP A 30 55.25 -27.13 -1.82
C ASP A 30 55.96 -27.44 -0.48
N SER A 31 55.81 -28.66 0.04
CA SER A 31 56.35 -29.12 1.33
C SER A 31 55.78 -28.41 2.57
N THR A 32 54.66 -27.68 2.45
CA THR A 32 53.98 -27.09 3.62
C THR A 32 53.15 -28.13 4.39
N LEU A 33 53.25 -28.14 5.73
CA LEU A 33 52.54 -29.10 6.58
C LEU A 33 51.01 -28.87 6.52
N MET A 34 50.27 -29.94 6.26
CA MET A 34 48.80 -29.94 6.18
C MET A 34 48.13 -30.68 7.32
N GLY A 35 48.84 -31.60 7.97
CA GLY A 35 48.28 -32.35 9.09
C GLY A 35 49.21 -33.45 9.57
N ASN A 36 48.84 -34.06 10.68
CA ASN A 36 49.59 -35.16 11.27
C ASN A 36 48.65 -36.11 12.03
N GLY A 37 49.02 -37.38 12.10
CA GLY A 37 48.23 -38.40 12.77
C GLY A 37 48.87 -39.78 12.67
N VAL A 38 48.11 -40.83 12.97
CA VAL A 38 48.60 -42.22 12.94
C VAL A 38 48.07 -42.94 11.70
N MET A 39 48.93 -43.71 11.04
CA MET A 39 48.57 -44.61 9.95
C MET A 39 48.72 -46.07 10.41
N ILE A 40 47.70 -46.88 10.15
CA ILE A 40 47.73 -48.34 10.30
C ILE A 40 47.30 -48.95 8.96
N ASN A 41 48.11 -49.83 8.39
CA ASN A 41 47.84 -50.49 7.10
C ASN A 41 47.46 -49.50 5.97
N SER A 42 48.23 -48.42 5.83
CA SER A 42 48.01 -47.34 4.85
C SER A 42 46.66 -46.62 4.97
N LYS A 43 45.98 -46.72 6.12
CA LYS A 43 44.74 -46.00 6.43
C LYS A 43 44.93 -45.11 7.66
N MET A 44 44.27 -43.95 7.65
CA MET A 44 44.23 -43.06 8.80
C MET A 44 43.56 -43.78 9.97
N ASP A 45 44.18 -43.75 11.14
CA ASP A 45 43.65 -44.32 12.37
C ASP A 45 44.02 -43.44 13.57
N GLY A 46 43.23 -43.51 14.65
CA GLY A 46 43.43 -42.68 15.84
C GLY A 46 43.27 -41.19 15.58
N LEU A 47 43.89 -40.35 16.43
CA LEU A 47 43.74 -38.90 16.37
C LEU A 47 44.51 -38.28 15.20
N TRP A 48 43.80 -37.48 14.41
CA TRP A 48 44.35 -36.67 13.33
C TRP A 48 44.10 -35.19 13.56
N LYS A 49 45.08 -34.36 13.18
CA LYS A 49 45.02 -32.90 13.19
C LYS A 49 45.33 -32.37 11.80
N PHE A 50 44.57 -31.38 11.34
CA PHE A 50 44.75 -30.74 10.03
C PHE A 50 44.92 -29.23 10.21
N ILE A 51 45.90 -28.66 9.53
CA ILE A 51 46.38 -27.30 9.71
C ILE A 51 46.27 -26.53 8.39
N ASN A 52 45.99 -25.23 8.46
CA ASN A 52 46.04 -24.33 7.32
C ASN A 52 47.49 -24.07 6.91
N PRO A 53 47.92 -24.44 5.70
CA PRO A 53 49.32 -24.31 5.30
C PRO A 53 49.82 -22.87 5.22
N LYS A 54 48.93 -21.90 5.01
CA LYS A 54 49.28 -20.46 4.91
C LYS A 54 49.42 -19.79 6.27
N THR A 55 48.61 -20.20 7.25
CA THR A 55 48.52 -19.52 8.55
C THR A 55 49.06 -20.36 9.71
N ASN A 56 49.43 -21.62 9.44
CA ASN A 56 49.83 -22.61 10.43
C ASN A 56 48.81 -22.80 11.58
N ARG A 57 47.53 -22.56 11.29
CA ARG A 57 46.43 -22.64 12.26
C ARG A 57 45.64 -23.94 12.12
N LEU A 58 45.29 -24.58 13.23
CA LEU A 58 44.48 -25.81 13.25
C LEU A 58 43.10 -25.56 12.62
N ILE A 59 42.72 -26.32 11.59
CA ILE A 59 41.43 -26.24 10.89
C ILE A 59 40.45 -27.27 11.44
N GLN A 60 40.91 -28.50 11.67
CA GLN A 60 40.07 -29.57 12.21
C GLN A 60 40.91 -30.64 12.89
N GLN A 61 40.30 -31.36 13.83
CA GLN A 61 40.88 -32.55 14.43
C GLN A 61 39.79 -33.56 14.78
N GLY A 62 40.15 -34.85 14.85
CA GLY A 62 39.24 -35.91 15.25
C GLY A 62 39.85 -37.28 15.04
N ASN A 63 39.12 -38.33 15.42
CA ASN A 63 39.61 -39.68 15.26
C ASN A 63 39.20 -40.29 13.91
N PHE A 64 40.10 -41.08 13.35
CA PHE A 64 39.78 -42.03 12.29
C PHE A 64 39.78 -43.45 12.83
N LYS A 65 38.97 -44.30 12.21
CA LYS A 65 39.02 -45.74 12.36
C LYS A 65 39.00 -46.35 10.97
N ASN A 66 40.04 -47.09 10.59
CA ASN A 66 40.17 -47.69 9.27
C ASN A 66 39.96 -46.71 8.09
N GLY A 67 40.44 -45.48 8.21
CA GLY A 67 40.35 -44.43 7.19
C GLY A 67 39.02 -43.68 7.11
N LEU A 68 38.07 -43.98 8.01
CA LEU A 68 36.78 -43.29 8.11
C LEU A 68 36.73 -42.46 9.39
N LYS A 69 36.09 -41.29 9.35
CA LYS A 69 35.85 -40.46 10.54
C LYS A 69 35.00 -41.25 11.53
N ASP A 70 35.50 -41.38 12.75
CA ASP A 70 34.88 -42.13 13.83
C ASP A 70 35.10 -41.38 15.16
N GLY A 71 34.09 -41.23 15.99
CA GLY A 71 34.14 -40.42 17.22
C GLY A 71 34.04 -38.91 16.99
N ILE A 72 34.52 -38.13 17.96
CA ILE A 72 34.32 -36.67 17.98
C ILE A 72 35.29 -35.96 17.05
N TRP A 73 34.74 -35.11 16.18
CA TRP A 73 35.46 -34.21 15.30
C TRP A 73 35.19 -32.76 15.68
N THR A 74 36.24 -31.97 15.79
CA THR A 74 36.17 -30.51 16.00
C THR A 74 36.70 -29.79 14.77
N ILE A 75 35.93 -28.83 14.26
CA ILE A 75 36.29 -27.92 13.17
C ILE A 75 36.39 -26.51 13.77
N TYR A 76 37.37 -25.73 13.34
CA TYR A 76 37.67 -24.40 13.86
C TYR A 76 37.45 -23.31 12.81
N PHE A 77 37.10 -22.12 13.27
CA PHE A 77 37.15 -20.89 12.48
C PHE A 77 38.59 -20.41 12.29
N SER A 78 38.78 -19.44 11.39
CA SER A 78 40.08 -18.80 11.16
C SER A 78 40.64 -18.09 12.41
N ASN A 79 39.78 -17.69 13.36
CA ASN A 79 40.16 -17.07 14.64
C ASN A 79 40.48 -18.11 15.74
N GLN A 80 40.56 -19.40 15.41
CA GLN A 80 40.83 -20.51 16.33
C GLN A 80 39.71 -20.85 17.33
N GLN A 81 38.56 -20.18 17.28
CA GLN A 81 37.38 -20.62 18.01
C GLN A 81 36.78 -21.87 17.34
N LYS A 82 36.09 -22.70 18.12
CA LYS A 82 35.36 -23.86 17.60
C LYS A 82 34.26 -23.36 16.67
N HIS A 83 34.09 -24.01 15.53
CA HIS A 83 32.97 -23.82 14.61
C HIS A 83 31.97 -24.97 14.74
N ILE A 84 32.45 -26.21 14.65
CA ILE A 84 31.60 -27.41 14.74
C ILE A 84 32.26 -28.42 15.67
N VAL A 85 31.48 -29.04 16.54
CA VAL A 85 31.85 -30.26 17.28
C VAL A 85 30.80 -31.32 16.95
N ALA A 86 31.19 -32.39 16.28
CA ALA A 86 30.26 -33.39 15.78
C ALA A 86 30.80 -34.81 15.96
N GLU A 87 29.92 -35.73 16.35
CA GLU A 87 30.22 -37.15 16.42
C GLU A 87 30.01 -37.83 15.06
N TYR A 88 30.97 -38.65 14.66
CA TYR A 88 30.93 -39.40 13.41
C TYR A 88 31.03 -40.91 13.68
N LYS A 89 30.40 -41.69 12.81
CA LYS A 89 30.59 -43.12 12.68
C LYS A 89 30.63 -43.45 11.18
N ASP A 90 31.69 -44.10 10.73
CA ASP A 90 31.89 -44.46 9.33
C ASP A 90 31.64 -43.29 8.35
N ASN A 91 32.25 -42.13 8.61
CA ASN A 91 32.08 -40.86 7.88
C ASN A 91 30.69 -40.18 7.95
N LYS A 92 29.69 -40.80 8.58
CA LYS A 92 28.36 -40.20 8.76
C LYS A 92 28.26 -39.53 10.12
N ARG A 93 27.54 -38.41 10.22
CA ARG A 93 27.24 -37.80 11.52
C ARG A 93 26.34 -38.74 12.30
N ASN A 94 26.76 -39.14 13.49
CA ASN A 94 26.05 -40.16 14.25
C ASN A 94 26.27 -39.92 15.76
N GLY A 95 25.38 -39.13 16.36
CA GLY A 95 25.45 -38.67 17.73
C GLY A 95 25.29 -37.16 17.85
N SER A 96 25.98 -36.56 18.82
CA SER A 96 25.85 -35.13 19.14
C SER A 96 26.48 -34.22 18.07
N PHE A 97 25.82 -33.10 17.79
CA PHE A 97 26.29 -32.06 16.88
C PHE A 97 26.08 -30.67 17.50
N LEU A 98 27.16 -29.93 17.64
CA LEU A 98 27.19 -28.57 18.15
C LEU A 98 27.79 -27.65 17.10
N GLU A 99 27.16 -26.50 16.87
CA GLU A 99 27.64 -25.45 15.97
C GLU A 99 27.75 -24.15 16.74
N TYR A 100 28.83 -23.40 16.50
CA TYR A 100 29.17 -22.16 17.18
C TYR A 100 29.36 -21.05 16.14
N ASP A 101 29.11 -19.80 16.52
CA ASP A 101 29.41 -18.64 15.70
C ASP A 101 30.86 -18.14 15.85
N LEU A 102 31.23 -17.13 15.05
CA LEU A 102 32.56 -16.50 15.06
C LEU A 102 32.93 -15.81 16.38
N GLY A 103 31.98 -15.59 17.30
CA GLY A 103 32.23 -15.09 18.65
C GLY A 103 32.29 -16.20 19.71
N GLY A 104 32.08 -17.46 19.32
CA GLY A 104 32.17 -18.64 20.17
C GLY A 104 30.87 -18.98 20.90
N ALA A 105 29.74 -18.33 20.59
CA ALA A 105 28.45 -18.72 21.15
C ALA A 105 27.90 -19.95 20.42
N LEU A 106 27.32 -20.88 21.17
CA LEU A 106 26.60 -22.03 20.63
C LEU A 106 25.36 -21.53 19.90
N ILE A 107 25.22 -21.83 18.60
CA ILE A 107 24.07 -21.44 17.77
C ILE A 107 23.18 -22.63 17.39
N LYS A 108 23.68 -23.87 17.52
CA LYS A 108 22.91 -25.07 17.22
C LYS A 108 23.36 -26.26 18.07
N ASN A 109 22.40 -27.01 18.58
CA ASN A 109 22.58 -28.30 19.24
C ASN A 109 21.58 -29.29 18.63
N ALA A 110 22.08 -30.37 18.05
CA ALA A 110 21.28 -31.36 17.35
C ALA A 110 21.84 -32.77 17.54
N VAL A 111 21.00 -33.77 17.34
CA VAL A 111 21.42 -35.18 17.30
C VAL A 111 21.19 -35.74 15.90
N TYR A 112 22.16 -36.51 15.41
CA TYR A 112 22.11 -37.15 14.10
C TYR A 112 22.22 -38.67 14.24
N GLN A 113 21.53 -39.39 13.36
CA GLN A 113 21.73 -40.81 13.13
C GLN A 113 21.92 -41.01 11.63
N ASP A 114 23.04 -41.60 11.21
CA ASP A 114 23.39 -41.77 9.79
C ASP A 114 23.30 -40.48 8.95
N SER A 115 23.69 -39.34 9.53
CA SER A 115 23.59 -37.99 8.97
C SER A 115 22.17 -37.42 8.81
N VAL A 116 21.16 -38.09 9.37
CA VAL A 116 19.77 -37.61 9.44
C VAL A 116 19.48 -37.08 10.83
N LEU A 117 18.79 -35.93 10.93
CA LEU A 117 18.39 -35.36 12.23
C LEU A 117 17.39 -36.28 12.94
N VAL A 118 17.68 -36.58 14.20
CA VAL A 118 16.83 -37.38 15.09
C VAL A 118 16.91 -36.84 16.51
N GLY A 119 15.86 -36.99 17.31
CA GLY A 119 15.85 -36.59 18.71
C GLY A 119 15.84 -35.08 18.94
N PRO A 120 16.32 -34.62 20.11
CA PRO A 120 16.25 -33.23 20.52
C PRO A 120 17.03 -32.26 19.62
N TYR A 121 16.46 -31.08 19.42
CA TYR A 121 17.03 -30.01 18.61
C TYR A 121 16.86 -28.65 19.28
N LYS A 122 17.91 -27.83 19.27
CA LYS A 122 17.88 -26.43 19.73
C LYS A 122 18.70 -25.54 18.81
N GLU A 123 18.18 -24.36 18.51
CA GLU A 123 18.94 -23.23 17.95
C GLU A 123 18.96 -22.07 18.94
N TYR A 124 19.99 -21.25 18.85
CA TYR A 124 20.20 -20.09 19.72
C TYR A 124 20.47 -18.83 18.87
N TYR A 125 20.27 -17.65 19.45
CA TYR A 125 20.47 -16.38 18.74
C TYR A 125 21.93 -16.08 18.38
N GLY A 126 22.89 -16.53 19.20
CA GLY A 126 24.32 -16.24 18.99
C GLY A 126 24.69 -14.76 19.15
N ASN A 127 25.98 -14.47 19.02
CA ASN A 127 26.60 -13.15 19.08
C ASN A 127 26.34 -12.30 17.83
N GLN A 128 26.00 -12.93 16.69
CA GLN A 128 25.80 -12.25 15.40
C GLN A 128 24.32 -11.89 15.12
N SER A 129 23.43 -12.02 16.10
CA SER A 129 22.04 -11.59 15.95
C SER A 129 22.00 -10.09 15.63
N ARG A 130 21.24 -9.71 14.58
CA ARG A 130 21.16 -8.34 14.01
C ARG A 130 20.89 -7.22 15.03
N SER A 131 20.38 -7.55 16.22
CA SER A 131 19.98 -6.55 17.21
C SER A 131 21.07 -6.16 18.22
N GLY A 132 22.22 -6.85 18.31
CA GLY A 132 23.30 -6.51 19.27
C GLY A 132 22.96 -6.64 20.79
N TYR A 133 21.68 -6.73 21.14
CA TYR A 133 21.15 -6.79 22.53
C TYR A 133 20.65 -8.18 22.95
N ALA A 134 20.63 -9.16 22.05
CA ALA A 134 20.14 -10.51 22.36
C ALA A 134 21.17 -11.30 23.19
N ASN A 135 20.74 -11.95 24.27
CA ASN A 135 21.60 -12.89 25.00
C ASN A 135 22.02 -14.02 24.04
N PRO A 136 23.32 -14.22 23.75
CA PRO A 136 23.77 -15.23 22.79
C PRO A 136 23.35 -16.66 23.13
N LYS A 137 23.11 -16.94 24.42
CA LYS A 137 22.64 -18.24 24.92
C LYS A 137 21.12 -18.39 24.89
N GLN A 138 20.38 -17.38 24.45
CA GLN A 138 18.93 -17.45 24.35
C GLN A 138 18.53 -18.46 23.28
N VAL A 139 17.72 -19.45 23.67
CA VAL A 139 17.11 -20.39 22.74
C VAL A 139 16.20 -19.62 21.80
N LYS A 140 16.35 -19.85 20.51
CA LYS A 140 15.55 -19.28 19.42
C LYS A 140 14.43 -20.25 19.02
N THR A 141 14.74 -21.53 18.94
CA THR A 141 13.76 -22.59 18.71
C THR A 141 14.22 -23.90 19.31
N GLU A 142 13.28 -24.72 19.76
CA GLU A 142 13.54 -26.08 20.19
C GLU A 142 12.37 -27.02 19.85
N GLY A 143 12.70 -28.31 19.73
CA GLY A 143 11.75 -29.37 19.45
C GLY A 143 12.46 -30.68 19.18
N ASN A 144 11.76 -31.62 18.54
CA ASN A 144 12.30 -32.93 18.21
C ASN A 144 12.21 -33.24 16.71
N TYR A 145 13.14 -34.07 16.24
CA TYR A 145 13.12 -34.66 14.91
C TYR A 145 12.96 -36.18 14.96
N ILE A 146 12.23 -36.74 14.01
CA ILE A 146 12.27 -38.17 13.64
C ILE A 146 12.51 -38.23 12.14
N ASN A 147 13.54 -38.96 11.71
CA ASN A 147 13.89 -39.14 10.30
C ASN A 147 13.99 -37.82 9.51
N GLY A 148 14.58 -36.78 10.11
CA GLY A 148 14.76 -35.47 9.48
C GLY A 148 13.50 -34.60 9.43
N LYS A 149 12.37 -35.06 9.98
CA LYS A 149 11.10 -34.31 10.05
C LYS A 149 10.80 -33.86 11.47
N LYS A 150 10.28 -32.63 11.61
CA LYS A 150 9.80 -32.11 12.90
C LYS A 150 8.69 -32.99 13.45
N THR A 151 8.72 -33.27 14.74
CA THR A 151 7.69 -34.05 15.44
C THR A 151 7.45 -33.52 16.85
N GLY A 152 6.24 -33.70 17.36
CA GLY A 152 5.82 -33.27 18.69
C GLY A 152 5.76 -31.75 18.83
N GLU A 153 5.88 -31.29 20.07
CA GLU A 153 5.84 -29.87 20.39
C GLU A 153 7.11 -29.14 19.93
N TRP A 154 6.89 -27.98 19.34
CA TRP A 154 7.92 -27.04 18.91
C TRP A 154 7.65 -25.67 19.51
N PHE A 155 8.71 -25.12 20.10
CA PHE A 155 8.70 -23.80 20.70
C PHE A 155 9.61 -22.87 19.91
N PHE A 156 9.14 -21.65 19.71
CA PHE A 156 9.91 -20.55 19.14
C PHE A 156 9.89 -19.41 20.15
N TYR A 157 10.99 -18.69 20.25
CA TYR A 157 11.20 -17.66 21.27
C TYR A 157 11.65 -16.36 20.62
N TYR A 158 11.34 -15.26 21.28
CA TYR A 158 11.94 -13.96 21.04
C TYR A 158 13.35 -13.88 21.62
N ASP A 159 14.10 -12.85 21.23
CA ASP A 159 15.47 -12.59 21.70
C ASP A 159 15.53 -12.22 23.19
N ASN A 160 14.44 -11.69 23.74
CA ASN A 160 14.24 -11.47 25.17
C ASN A 160 13.87 -12.75 25.96
N GLY A 161 13.74 -13.88 25.25
CA GLY A 161 13.45 -15.20 25.82
C GLY A 161 12.00 -15.51 26.13
N LYS A 162 11.06 -14.59 25.84
CA LYS A 162 9.63 -14.90 25.86
C LYS A 162 9.28 -15.84 24.72
N LYS A 163 8.32 -16.73 24.94
CA LYS A 163 7.78 -17.59 23.87
C LYS A 163 7.12 -16.71 22.81
N ALA A 164 7.38 -17.00 21.55
CA ALA A 164 6.75 -16.39 20.38
C ALA A 164 5.68 -17.32 19.81
N VAL A 165 5.98 -18.61 19.67
CA VAL A 165 5.05 -19.59 19.08
C VAL A 165 5.14 -20.93 19.81
N GLU A 166 3.98 -21.56 20.03
CA GLU A 166 3.83 -22.96 20.44
C GLU A 166 3.03 -23.69 19.36
N ILE A 167 3.54 -24.82 18.88
CA ILE A 167 2.90 -25.58 17.80
C ILE A 167 3.30 -27.05 17.83
N ASN A 168 2.42 -27.95 17.41
CA ASN A 168 2.74 -29.37 17.22
C ASN A 168 3.04 -29.71 15.76
N TYR A 169 3.94 -30.67 15.57
CA TYR A 169 4.26 -31.25 14.27
C TYR A 169 4.04 -32.76 14.27
N GLU A 170 3.53 -33.27 13.16
CA GLU A 170 3.47 -34.69 12.84
C GLU A 170 4.03 -34.87 11.43
N ASP A 171 5.07 -35.69 11.27
CA ASP A 171 5.79 -35.89 10.02
C ASP A 171 6.20 -34.60 9.29
N GLY A 172 6.59 -33.57 10.06
CA GLY A 172 7.01 -32.28 9.54
C GLY A 172 5.86 -31.34 9.14
N LEU A 173 4.60 -31.77 9.29
CA LEU A 173 3.42 -30.96 9.05
C LEU A 173 2.87 -30.42 10.37
N LYS A 174 2.43 -29.16 10.38
CA LYS A 174 1.78 -28.54 11.53
C LYS A 174 0.43 -29.21 11.80
N VAL A 175 0.21 -29.60 13.04
CA VAL A 175 -1.03 -30.23 13.53
C VAL A 175 -1.39 -29.72 14.92
N GLY A 176 -2.66 -29.84 15.31
CA GLY A 176 -3.13 -29.54 16.66
C GLY A 176 -3.05 -28.06 17.03
N ALA A 177 -2.93 -27.78 18.33
CA ALA A 177 -2.99 -26.43 18.87
C ALA A 177 -1.81 -25.56 18.39
N TYR A 178 -2.14 -24.33 18.00
CA TYR A 178 -1.22 -23.25 17.66
C TYR A 178 -1.50 -22.06 18.56
N LYS A 179 -0.45 -21.55 19.20
CA LYS A 179 -0.50 -20.32 19.98
C LYS A 179 0.63 -19.40 19.55
N GLU A 180 0.31 -18.12 19.42
CA GLU A 180 1.26 -17.07 19.12
C GLU A 180 1.14 -15.97 20.16
N TYR A 181 2.29 -15.45 20.58
CA TYR A 181 2.43 -14.46 21.63
C TYR A 181 3.16 -13.25 21.10
N ASP A 182 2.96 -12.09 21.70
CA ASP A 182 3.74 -10.90 21.41
C ASP A 182 5.10 -10.90 22.16
N PRO A 183 6.00 -9.94 21.88
CA PRO A 183 7.29 -9.84 22.58
C PRO A 183 7.18 -9.64 24.10
N PHE A 184 6.03 -9.22 24.63
CA PHE A 184 5.80 -9.08 26.07
C PHE A 184 5.27 -10.38 26.71
N GLY A 185 4.99 -11.41 25.89
CA GLY A 185 4.48 -12.71 26.32
C GLY A 185 2.96 -12.78 26.41
N GLN A 186 2.23 -11.82 25.82
CA GLN A 186 0.77 -11.80 25.79
C GLN A 186 0.28 -12.64 24.60
N LEU A 187 -0.70 -13.52 24.82
CA LEU A 187 -1.29 -14.34 23.75
C LEU A 187 -2.01 -13.44 22.74
N ILE A 188 -1.68 -13.55 21.45
CA ILE A 188 -2.27 -12.75 20.37
C ILE A 188 -3.03 -13.58 19.34
N VAL A 189 -2.71 -14.88 19.19
CA VAL A 189 -3.45 -15.80 18.32
C VAL A 189 -3.56 -17.18 18.97
N GLU A 190 -4.74 -17.77 18.86
CA GLU A 190 -5.01 -19.17 19.21
C GLU A 190 -5.84 -19.81 18.07
N THR A 191 -5.37 -20.94 17.54
CA THR A 191 -6.10 -21.73 16.54
C THR A 191 -5.65 -23.18 16.57
N ASN A 192 -6.29 -24.05 15.80
CA ASN A 192 -5.79 -25.38 15.50
C ASN A 192 -5.29 -25.48 14.05
N TYR A 193 -4.36 -26.38 13.81
CA TYR A 193 -3.82 -26.73 12.49
C TYR A 193 -4.10 -28.19 12.15
N THR A 194 -4.32 -28.48 10.88
CA THR A 194 -4.31 -29.81 10.29
C THR A 194 -3.55 -29.73 8.97
N ASN A 195 -2.50 -30.53 8.80
CA ASN A 195 -1.70 -30.58 7.58
C ASN A 195 -1.24 -29.19 7.07
N ASN A 196 -0.61 -28.40 7.94
CA ASN A 196 -0.15 -27.02 7.65
C ASN A 196 -1.23 -25.96 7.42
N GLN A 197 -2.51 -26.30 7.53
CA GLN A 197 -3.61 -25.35 7.35
C GLN A 197 -4.36 -25.12 8.66
N PRO A 198 -4.79 -23.89 8.98
CA PRO A 198 -5.72 -23.64 10.07
C PRO A 198 -7.01 -24.45 9.90
N ASP A 199 -7.44 -25.18 10.92
CA ASP A 199 -8.68 -25.99 10.92
C ASP A 199 -9.24 -26.04 12.35
N GLY A 200 -10.44 -25.50 12.55
CA GLY A 200 -11.10 -25.36 13.84
C GLY A 200 -11.29 -23.91 14.29
N GLU A 201 -11.61 -23.74 15.58
CA GLU A 201 -11.82 -22.43 16.21
C GLU A 201 -10.57 -21.55 16.13
N PHE A 202 -10.78 -20.26 15.86
CA PHE A 202 -9.77 -19.22 15.77
C PHE A 202 -10.14 -18.06 16.67
N LYS A 203 -9.13 -17.54 17.39
CA LYS A 203 -9.22 -16.30 18.16
C LYS A 203 -7.96 -15.46 17.94
N ARG A 204 -8.17 -14.16 17.75
CA ARG A 204 -7.13 -13.14 17.80
C ARG A 204 -7.41 -12.22 18.98
N PHE A 205 -6.35 -11.86 19.70
CA PHE A 205 -6.42 -11.00 20.86
C PHE A 205 -5.64 -9.70 20.64
N SER A 206 -6.07 -8.62 21.27
CA SER A 206 -5.30 -7.38 21.44
C SER A 206 -4.21 -7.57 22.50
N PRO A 207 -3.22 -6.67 22.59
CA PRO A 207 -2.20 -6.72 23.66
C PRO A 207 -2.81 -6.78 25.07
N ASN A 208 -3.89 -6.03 25.33
CA ASN A 208 -4.58 -6.11 26.63
C ASN A 208 -5.42 -7.39 26.86
N GLY A 209 -5.31 -8.42 26.01
CA GLY A 209 -5.92 -9.73 26.17
C GLY A 209 -7.41 -9.81 25.79
N ARG A 210 -7.98 -8.77 25.18
CA ARG A 210 -9.37 -8.79 24.68
C ARG A 210 -9.43 -9.45 23.31
N ILE A 211 -10.53 -10.15 23.00
CA ILE A 211 -10.72 -10.74 21.66
C ILE A 211 -10.96 -9.60 20.65
N GLN A 212 -10.15 -9.55 19.60
CA GLN A 212 -10.33 -8.66 18.46
C GLN A 212 -11.03 -9.34 17.29
N GLU A 213 -10.85 -10.65 17.13
CA GLU A 213 -11.50 -11.43 16.07
C GLU A 213 -11.71 -12.87 16.53
N SER A 214 -12.84 -13.45 16.20
CA SER A 214 -13.12 -14.87 16.41
C SER A 214 -13.95 -15.47 15.29
N GLY A 215 -13.77 -16.77 15.06
CA GLY A 215 -14.48 -17.52 14.03
C GLY A 215 -13.90 -18.93 13.91
N ALA A 216 -14.18 -19.61 12.81
CA ALA A 216 -13.61 -20.93 12.55
C ALA A 216 -12.98 -21.00 11.15
N TYR A 217 -11.93 -21.81 11.04
CA TYR A 217 -11.35 -22.22 9.77
C TYR A 217 -11.72 -23.67 9.43
N LYS A 218 -11.82 -23.97 8.15
CA LYS A 218 -11.81 -25.33 7.61
C LYS A 218 -10.83 -25.39 6.45
N SER A 219 -9.81 -26.24 6.55
CA SER A 219 -8.77 -26.37 5.51
C SER A 219 -8.21 -25.00 5.06
N GLY A 220 -7.93 -24.13 6.02
CA GLY A 220 -7.38 -22.78 5.82
C GLY A 220 -8.38 -21.72 5.36
N ARG A 221 -9.67 -22.05 5.15
CA ARG A 221 -10.72 -21.11 4.74
C ARG A 221 -11.65 -20.74 5.88
N ARG A 222 -12.06 -19.48 5.96
CA ARG A 222 -13.04 -19.01 6.95
C ARG A 222 -14.38 -19.71 6.73
N VAL A 223 -14.98 -20.25 7.78
CA VAL A 223 -16.31 -20.88 7.71
C VAL A 223 -17.20 -20.37 8.84
N GLY A 224 -18.51 -20.36 8.62
CA GLY A 224 -19.48 -19.96 9.62
C GLY A 224 -19.43 -18.47 9.97
N LYS A 225 -19.82 -18.14 11.20
CA LYS A 225 -19.86 -16.76 11.71
C LYS A 225 -18.47 -16.32 12.16
N TRP A 226 -18.07 -15.15 11.68
CA TRP A 226 -16.87 -14.42 12.08
C TRP A 226 -17.28 -13.13 12.77
N THR A 227 -16.74 -12.89 13.96
CA THR A 227 -17.02 -11.71 14.76
C THR A 227 -15.74 -10.90 14.94
N SER A 228 -15.77 -9.62 14.65
CA SER A 228 -14.68 -8.67 14.92
C SER A 228 -15.13 -7.67 15.98
N TYR A 229 -14.21 -7.16 16.78
CA TYR A 229 -14.46 -6.21 17.86
C TYR A 229 -13.62 -4.95 17.68
N PHE A 230 -14.16 -3.80 18.08
CA PHE A 230 -13.43 -2.54 18.02
C PHE A 230 -12.16 -2.58 18.90
N PRO A 231 -11.07 -1.90 18.49
CA PRO A 231 -9.81 -1.90 19.22
C PRO A 231 -9.99 -1.58 20.70
N ASN A 232 -9.36 -2.39 21.55
CA ASN A 232 -9.41 -2.21 23.01
C ASN A 232 -10.83 -2.18 23.59
N SER A 233 -11.84 -2.81 22.97
CA SER A 233 -13.21 -2.86 23.48
C SER A 233 -13.80 -4.29 23.40
N ASN A 234 -14.97 -4.48 24.02
CA ASN A 234 -15.81 -5.69 23.83
C ASN A 234 -17.01 -5.40 22.90
N ILE A 235 -16.97 -4.29 22.15
CA ILE A 235 -18.04 -3.88 21.27
C ILE A 235 -17.80 -4.53 19.92
N VAL A 236 -18.78 -5.28 19.44
CA VAL A 236 -18.75 -5.90 18.11
C VAL A 236 -18.65 -4.81 17.06
N GLU A 237 -17.68 -4.93 16.16
CA GLU A 237 -17.46 -4.08 14.99
C GLU A 237 -18.15 -4.69 13.77
N SER A 238 -18.03 -6.00 13.56
CA SER A 238 -18.71 -6.68 12.47
C SER A 238 -19.01 -8.14 12.74
N GLU A 239 -20.08 -8.62 12.11
CA GLU A 239 -20.47 -10.03 12.02
C GLU A 239 -20.55 -10.41 10.55
N LYS A 240 -19.75 -11.40 10.14
CA LYS A 240 -19.59 -11.85 8.76
C LYS A 240 -19.85 -13.35 8.69
N PHE A 241 -20.39 -13.82 7.57
CA PHE A 241 -20.74 -15.23 7.41
C PHE A 241 -20.12 -15.82 6.15
N TYR A 242 -19.59 -17.02 6.28
CA TYR A 242 -18.96 -17.79 5.21
C TYR A 242 -19.57 -19.19 5.13
N ASP A 243 -19.73 -19.71 3.92
CA ASP A 243 -20.19 -21.07 3.69
C ASP A 243 -19.09 -22.11 4.00
N LYS A 244 -19.36 -23.40 3.75
CA LYS A 244 -18.40 -24.50 4.00
C LYS A 244 -17.19 -24.47 3.06
N SER A 245 -17.28 -23.76 1.94
CA SER A 245 -16.23 -23.63 0.93
C SER A 245 -15.42 -22.34 1.11
N GLY A 246 -15.83 -21.45 2.01
CA GLY A 246 -15.18 -20.18 2.31
C GLY A 246 -15.72 -18.98 1.55
N HIS A 247 -16.82 -19.14 0.81
CA HIS A 247 -17.46 -18.04 0.09
C HIS A 247 -18.31 -17.21 1.06
N LYS A 248 -18.39 -15.89 0.84
CA LYS A 248 -19.28 -15.00 1.59
C LYS A 248 -20.72 -15.42 1.36
N THR A 249 -21.49 -15.46 2.43
CA THR A 249 -22.91 -15.81 2.39
C THR A 249 -23.69 -15.08 3.47
N GLY A 250 -25.01 -15.02 3.35
CA GLY A 250 -25.89 -14.45 4.37
C GLY A 250 -25.72 -12.94 4.55
N THR A 251 -26.15 -12.46 5.72
CA THR A 251 -26.17 -11.04 6.05
C THR A 251 -24.95 -10.66 6.86
N TRP A 252 -24.10 -9.81 6.30
CA TRP A 252 -22.97 -9.20 6.99
C TRP A 252 -23.43 -7.90 7.66
N THR A 253 -23.17 -7.77 8.96
CA THR A 253 -23.59 -6.60 9.74
C THR A 253 -22.37 -5.90 10.32
N TYR A 254 -22.34 -4.59 10.21
CA TYR A 254 -21.31 -3.73 10.77
C TYR A 254 -21.95 -2.78 11.77
N PHE A 255 -21.23 -2.45 12.83
CA PHE A 255 -21.73 -1.63 13.92
C PHE A 255 -20.82 -0.42 14.14
N TYR A 256 -21.36 0.59 14.79
CA TYR A 256 -20.60 1.67 15.40
C TYR A 256 -20.17 1.29 16.83
N GLU A 257 -19.20 2.00 17.41
CA GLU A 257 -18.81 1.82 18.81
C GLU A 257 -19.98 2.01 19.80
N ASN A 258 -20.99 2.81 19.44
CA ASN A 258 -22.21 2.96 20.22
C ASN A 258 -23.19 1.77 20.10
N LYS A 259 -22.77 0.65 19.49
CA LYS A 259 -23.49 -0.60 19.25
C LYS A 259 -24.66 -0.50 18.28
N ARG A 260 -24.87 0.64 17.63
CA ARG A 260 -25.88 0.78 16.57
C ARG A 260 -25.34 0.20 15.27
N THR A 261 -26.24 -0.35 14.46
CA THR A 261 -25.89 -0.83 13.12
C THR A 261 -25.41 0.32 12.26
N ALA A 262 -24.22 0.19 11.68
CA ALA A 262 -23.64 1.11 10.72
C ALA A 262 -23.95 0.69 9.29
N ARG A 263 -23.91 -0.62 9.01
CA ARG A 263 -24.10 -1.15 7.66
C ARG A 263 -24.61 -2.58 7.67
N ILE A 264 -25.45 -2.90 6.70
CA ILE A 264 -25.98 -4.24 6.42
C ILE A 264 -25.68 -4.53 4.95
N GLU A 265 -25.03 -5.66 4.71
CA GLU A 265 -24.75 -6.20 3.38
C GLU A 265 -25.26 -7.63 3.32
N ARG A 266 -25.63 -8.10 2.13
CA ARG A 266 -26.03 -9.50 1.92
C ARG A 266 -25.32 -10.09 0.71
N TYR A 267 -24.88 -11.34 0.88
CA TYR A 267 -24.13 -12.11 -0.11
C TYR A 267 -24.73 -13.49 -0.32
N GLU A 268 -24.65 -13.97 -1.55
CA GLU A 268 -24.92 -15.37 -1.93
C GLU A 268 -23.75 -15.87 -2.79
N ASN A 269 -22.94 -16.79 -2.27
CA ASN A 269 -21.75 -17.34 -2.94
C ASN A 269 -20.79 -16.24 -3.47
N ASP A 270 -20.34 -15.35 -2.57
CA ASP A 270 -19.51 -14.17 -2.88
C ASP A 270 -20.20 -13.05 -3.66
N ILE A 271 -21.43 -13.25 -4.14
CA ILE A 271 -22.14 -12.28 -4.98
C ILE A 271 -23.00 -11.35 -4.12
N PRO A 272 -22.84 -10.02 -4.20
CA PRO A 272 -23.76 -9.06 -3.59
C PRO A 272 -25.21 -9.24 -4.05
N VAL A 273 -26.14 -9.34 -3.11
CA VAL A 273 -27.58 -9.46 -3.41
C VAL A 273 -28.43 -8.68 -2.43
N GLY A 274 -29.64 -8.33 -2.84
CA GLY A 274 -30.64 -7.70 -1.98
C GLY A 274 -30.32 -6.25 -1.64
N LYS A 275 -30.91 -5.77 -0.54
CA LYS A 275 -30.72 -4.39 -0.08
C LYS A 275 -29.47 -4.29 0.77
N TRP A 276 -28.56 -3.43 0.34
CA TRP A 276 -27.44 -2.97 1.14
C TRP A 276 -27.80 -1.61 1.73
N GLU A 277 -27.67 -1.49 3.04
CA GLU A 277 -28.11 -0.33 3.81
C GLU A 277 -26.97 0.17 4.69
N GLU A 278 -26.73 1.47 4.68
CA GLU A 278 -25.84 2.16 5.60
C GLU A 278 -26.68 3.15 6.41
N PHE A 279 -26.32 3.31 7.69
CA PHE A 279 -27.05 4.12 8.65
C PHE A 279 -26.11 5.15 9.27
N PHE A 280 -26.61 6.32 9.62
CA PHE A 280 -25.90 7.25 10.47
C PHE A 280 -25.87 6.75 11.92
N THR A 281 -25.03 7.37 12.75
CA THR A 281 -24.91 7.03 14.18
C THR A 281 -26.21 7.22 14.96
N ASP A 282 -27.17 7.99 14.44
CA ASP A 282 -28.52 8.20 15.01
C ASP A 282 -29.57 7.15 14.60
N LYS A 283 -29.16 6.13 13.81
CA LYS A 283 -29.98 5.07 13.18
C LYS A 283 -30.78 5.51 11.96
N SER A 284 -30.72 6.78 11.56
CA SER A 284 -31.36 7.20 10.31
C SER A 284 -30.61 6.59 9.12
N LEU A 285 -31.35 6.24 8.06
CA LEU A 285 -30.78 5.65 6.85
C LEU A 285 -29.87 6.68 6.18
N SER A 286 -28.60 6.33 5.97
CA SER A 286 -27.64 7.13 5.20
C SER A 286 -27.70 6.80 3.73
N LYS A 287 -27.63 5.50 3.38
CA LYS A 287 -27.56 5.06 1.99
C LYS A 287 -28.23 3.72 1.81
N GLN A 288 -28.89 3.52 0.67
CA GLN A 288 -29.46 2.25 0.25
C GLN A 288 -29.18 1.99 -1.22
N VAL A 289 -28.65 0.81 -1.51
CA VAL A 289 -28.43 0.29 -2.87
C VAL A 289 -29.05 -1.11 -2.93
N ILE A 290 -29.67 -1.47 -4.06
CA ILE A 290 -30.17 -2.83 -4.27
C ILE A 290 -29.23 -3.51 -5.26
N TYR A 291 -28.83 -4.73 -4.96
CA TYR A 291 -28.02 -5.58 -5.83
C TYR A 291 -28.83 -6.78 -6.30
N ASP A 292 -28.67 -7.11 -7.57
CA ASP A 292 -29.10 -8.36 -8.16
C ASP A 292 -27.92 -8.98 -8.90
N LEU A 293 -27.58 -10.22 -8.57
CA LEU A 293 -26.42 -10.94 -9.11
C LEU A 293 -25.11 -10.12 -9.13
N GLY A 294 -24.86 -9.34 -8.07
CA GLY A 294 -23.64 -8.54 -7.91
C GLY A 294 -23.69 -7.17 -8.58
N VAL A 295 -24.79 -6.86 -9.27
CA VAL A 295 -24.95 -5.66 -10.08
C VAL A 295 -25.97 -4.72 -9.42
N PRO A 296 -25.66 -3.42 -9.27
CA PRO A 296 -26.62 -2.43 -8.79
C PRO A 296 -27.88 -2.38 -9.67
N THR A 297 -29.05 -2.40 -9.05
CA THR A 297 -30.34 -2.32 -9.73
C THR A 297 -31.37 -1.58 -8.86
N GLY A 298 -32.47 -1.13 -9.46
CA GLY A 298 -33.56 -0.50 -8.73
C GLY A 298 -33.19 0.83 -8.05
N LYS A 299 -33.95 1.21 -7.02
CA LYS A 299 -33.88 2.55 -6.41
C LYS A 299 -32.59 2.75 -5.62
N TYR A 300 -31.93 3.87 -5.89
CA TYR A 300 -30.83 4.43 -5.10
C TYR A 300 -31.34 5.52 -4.16
N ILE A 301 -30.96 5.43 -2.89
CA ILE A 301 -31.33 6.40 -1.86
C ILE A 301 -30.07 6.79 -1.11
N GLU A 302 -29.88 8.10 -0.94
CA GLU A 302 -28.85 8.65 -0.06
C GLU A 302 -29.42 9.85 0.68
N ASN A 303 -29.13 9.98 1.98
CA ASN A 303 -29.62 11.04 2.84
C ASN A 303 -28.46 11.82 3.44
N HIS A 304 -28.71 13.07 3.79
CA HIS A 304 -27.84 13.86 4.64
C HIS A 304 -27.96 13.39 6.09
N SER A 305 -26.97 13.71 6.92
CA SER A 305 -26.96 13.38 8.36
C SER A 305 -28.14 13.98 9.15
N ASN A 306 -28.83 14.97 8.59
CA ASN A 306 -30.06 15.55 9.15
C ASN A 306 -31.34 14.81 8.73
N GLY A 307 -31.21 13.66 8.04
CA GLY A 307 -32.31 12.81 7.57
C GLY A 307 -32.98 13.26 6.27
N LYS A 308 -32.64 14.43 5.71
CA LYS A 308 -33.19 14.89 4.44
C LYS A 308 -32.57 14.14 3.26
N PRO A 309 -33.28 14.01 2.11
CA PRO A 309 -32.70 13.47 0.90
C PRO A 309 -31.40 14.18 0.52
N SER A 310 -30.36 13.43 0.16
CA SER A 310 -29.13 13.92 -0.48
C SER A 310 -29.15 13.57 -1.96
N VAL A 311 -29.42 12.30 -2.28
CA VAL A 311 -29.52 11.80 -3.66
C VAL A 311 -30.68 10.83 -3.81
N ARG A 312 -31.36 10.90 -4.93
CA ARG A 312 -32.37 9.94 -5.38
C ARG A 312 -32.13 9.60 -6.84
N GLY A 313 -32.23 8.32 -7.16
CA GLY A 313 -32.06 7.84 -8.53
C GLY A 313 -32.40 6.36 -8.65
N GLN A 314 -32.02 5.77 -9.77
CA GLN A 314 -32.15 4.33 -9.97
C GLN A 314 -31.01 3.79 -10.82
N TYR A 315 -30.66 2.54 -10.55
CA TYR A 315 -29.77 1.73 -11.37
C TYR A 315 -30.58 0.75 -12.21
N GLU A 316 -30.10 0.51 -13.41
CA GLU A 316 -30.60 -0.53 -14.31
C GLU A 316 -29.40 -1.25 -14.88
N ASN A 317 -29.30 -2.56 -14.63
CA ASN A 317 -28.17 -3.41 -15.05
C ASN A 317 -26.80 -2.83 -14.69
N GLY A 318 -26.69 -2.18 -13.53
CA GLY A 318 -25.43 -1.66 -12.98
C GLY A 318 -25.14 -0.21 -13.32
N PHE A 319 -25.90 0.39 -14.24
CA PHE A 319 -25.68 1.76 -14.67
C PHE A 319 -26.76 2.68 -14.13
N ARG A 320 -26.42 3.95 -13.84
CA ARG A 320 -27.43 4.96 -13.53
C ARG A 320 -28.36 5.13 -14.74
N SER A 321 -29.65 5.04 -14.48
CA SER A 321 -30.72 5.13 -15.47
C SER A 321 -31.83 6.05 -14.96
N GLY A 322 -32.57 6.69 -15.86
CA GLY A 322 -33.72 7.55 -15.54
C GLY A 322 -33.37 8.83 -14.79
N VAL A 323 -34.35 9.39 -14.08
CA VAL A 323 -34.21 10.70 -13.41
C VAL A 323 -33.43 10.58 -12.12
N TRP A 324 -32.38 11.40 -12.01
CA TRP A 324 -31.58 11.58 -10.82
C TRP A 324 -31.79 12.98 -10.25
N LYS A 325 -31.85 13.05 -8.91
CA LYS A 325 -32.01 14.27 -8.15
C LYS A 325 -30.96 14.32 -7.05
N SER A 326 -30.27 15.44 -6.93
CA SER A 326 -29.40 15.73 -5.80
C SER A 326 -29.93 16.95 -5.04
N TYR A 327 -29.68 17.01 -3.75
CA TYR A 327 -30.25 18.00 -2.85
C TYR A 327 -29.19 18.58 -1.92
N TYR A 328 -29.34 19.85 -1.58
CA TYR A 328 -28.57 20.47 -0.50
C TYR A 328 -28.99 19.92 0.87
N PRO A 329 -28.14 20.05 1.91
CA PRO A 329 -28.50 19.68 3.28
C PRO A 329 -29.79 20.34 3.78
N GLU A 330 -30.12 21.54 3.31
CA GLU A 330 -31.36 22.24 3.67
C GLU A 330 -32.61 21.59 3.04
N GLY A 331 -32.44 20.68 2.07
CA GLY A 331 -33.50 19.95 1.37
C GLY A 331 -33.91 20.55 0.03
N ASN A 332 -33.37 21.71 -0.33
CA ASN A 332 -33.59 22.31 -1.65
C ASN A 332 -32.90 21.48 -2.71
N LEU A 333 -33.53 21.36 -3.88
CA LEU A 333 -32.96 20.65 -5.03
C LEU A 333 -31.66 21.36 -5.43
N TYR A 334 -30.59 20.60 -5.66
CA TYR A 334 -29.34 21.10 -6.24
C TYR A 334 -29.30 20.82 -7.74
N SER A 335 -29.63 19.59 -8.14
CA SER A 335 -29.69 19.23 -9.55
C SER A 335 -30.76 18.20 -9.85
N ILE A 336 -31.26 18.23 -11.07
CA ILE A 336 -32.15 17.22 -11.63
C ILE A 336 -31.84 17.02 -13.11
N GLY A 337 -31.82 15.76 -13.53
CA GLY A 337 -31.68 15.40 -14.94
C GLY A 337 -31.71 13.89 -15.12
N GLU A 338 -31.57 13.46 -16.36
CA GLU A 338 -31.62 12.03 -16.71
C GLU A 338 -30.22 11.46 -16.90
N TYR A 339 -30.02 10.24 -16.42
CA TYR A 339 -28.89 9.40 -16.81
C TYR A 339 -29.36 8.29 -17.74
N LYS A 340 -28.53 7.99 -18.75
CA LYS A 340 -28.66 6.82 -19.61
C LYS A 340 -27.32 6.12 -19.66
N ASN A 341 -27.25 4.93 -19.07
CA ASN A 341 -26.02 4.13 -18.96
C ASN A 341 -24.86 4.94 -18.35
N ASP A 342 -25.09 5.55 -17.18
CA ASP A 342 -24.14 6.42 -16.46
C ASP A 342 -23.78 7.76 -17.11
N LEU A 343 -24.23 8.02 -18.33
CA LEU A 343 -24.01 9.28 -19.03
C LEU A 343 -25.19 10.22 -18.80
N LYS A 344 -24.90 11.48 -18.45
CA LYS A 344 -25.93 12.53 -18.42
C LYS A 344 -26.58 12.63 -19.81
N SER A 345 -27.91 12.69 -19.83
CA SER A 345 -28.70 12.79 -21.03
C SER A 345 -29.89 13.73 -20.82
N GLY A 346 -30.36 14.34 -21.91
CA GLY A 346 -31.55 15.18 -21.88
C GLY A 346 -31.35 16.48 -21.10
N LEU A 347 -32.45 17.08 -20.66
CA LEU A 347 -32.43 18.36 -19.95
C LEU A 347 -31.94 18.19 -18.51
N TRP A 348 -30.97 19.00 -18.15
CA TRP A 348 -30.44 19.13 -16.80
C TRP A 348 -30.71 20.53 -16.27
N LYS A 349 -31.05 20.60 -14.98
CA LYS A 349 -31.29 21.84 -14.26
C LYS A 349 -30.50 21.85 -12.97
N TYR A 350 -29.94 23.00 -12.63
CA TYR A 350 -29.15 23.24 -11.44
C TYR A 350 -29.69 24.44 -10.70
N PHE A 351 -29.74 24.35 -9.39
CA PHE A 351 -30.31 25.36 -8.52
C PHE A 351 -29.32 25.71 -7.42
N ASN A 352 -29.40 26.92 -6.89
CA ASN A 352 -28.62 27.32 -5.72
C ASN A 352 -29.28 26.87 -4.40
N LYS A 353 -28.60 27.14 -3.29
CA LYS A 353 -29.02 26.70 -1.93
C LYS A 353 -30.40 27.19 -1.49
N ILE A 354 -30.94 28.24 -2.11
CA ILE A 354 -32.29 28.78 -1.82
C ILE A 354 -33.34 28.35 -2.85
N GLY A 355 -32.98 27.48 -3.81
CA GLY A 355 -33.89 26.88 -4.79
C GLY A 355 -34.10 27.71 -6.06
N ILE A 356 -33.28 28.73 -6.32
CA ILE A 356 -33.33 29.51 -7.56
C ILE A 356 -32.55 28.77 -8.64
N LEU A 357 -33.13 28.67 -9.85
CA LEU A 357 -32.48 28.08 -11.02
C LEU A 357 -31.25 28.91 -11.42
N VAL A 358 -30.07 28.28 -11.49
CA VAL A 358 -28.80 28.94 -11.81
C VAL A 358 -28.14 28.40 -13.09
N ALA A 359 -28.54 27.22 -13.56
CA ALA A 359 -28.20 26.76 -14.89
C ALA A 359 -29.21 25.74 -15.43
N GLU A 360 -29.45 25.75 -16.74
CA GLU A 360 -30.11 24.66 -17.43
C GLU A 360 -29.60 24.47 -18.85
N GLY A 361 -29.62 23.23 -19.33
CA GLY A 361 -29.19 22.88 -20.68
C GLY A 361 -29.25 21.39 -20.91
N LYS A 362 -28.98 20.96 -22.13
CA LYS A 362 -29.04 19.55 -22.49
C LYS A 362 -27.66 18.90 -22.42
N TYR A 363 -27.66 17.65 -21.97
CA TYR A 363 -26.52 16.74 -22.15
C TYR A 363 -26.81 15.73 -23.25
N GLN A 364 -25.79 15.41 -24.03
CA GLN A 364 -25.79 14.31 -24.98
C GLN A 364 -24.53 13.47 -24.76
N LEU A 365 -24.72 12.18 -24.47
CA LEU A 365 -23.63 11.22 -24.20
C LEU A 365 -22.65 11.74 -23.12
N GLY A 366 -23.18 12.40 -22.08
CA GLY A 366 -22.37 12.90 -20.97
C GLY A 366 -21.80 14.29 -21.14
N ASN A 367 -21.84 14.89 -22.34
CA ASN A 367 -21.31 16.22 -22.62
C ASN A 367 -22.41 17.25 -22.82
N GLU A 368 -22.16 18.50 -22.46
CA GLU A 368 -23.02 19.64 -22.76
C GLU A 368 -23.29 19.72 -24.28
N HIS A 369 -24.56 19.87 -24.65
CA HIS A 369 -24.98 19.91 -26.05
C HIS A 369 -26.16 20.87 -26.26
N GLY A 370 -26.08 21.67 -27.32
CA GLY A 370 -27.10 22.65 -27.67
C GLY A 370 -27.11 23.82 -26.69
N GLN A 371 -28.26 24.50 -26.59
CA GLN A 371 -28.37 25.73 -25.80
C GLN A 371 -28.26 25.49 -24.29
N TRP A 372 -27.49 26.36 -23.66
CA TRP A 372 -27.28 26.43 -22.21
C TRP A 372 -27.56 27.83 -21.71
N PHE A 373 -28.27 27.89 -20.58
CA PHE A 373 -28.64 29.12 -19.89
C PHE A 373 -27.98 29.11 -18.51
N TYR A 374 -27.33 30.21 -18.16
CA TYR A 374 -26.76 30.44 -16.84
C TYR A 374 -27.39 31.68 -16.24
N TYR A 375 -27.65 31.64 -14.94
CA TYR A 375 -28.28 32.72 -14.20
C TYR A 375 -27.42 33.14 -13.02
N TYR A 376 -27.55 34.40 -12.61
CA TYR A 376 -27.06 34.87 -11.33
C TYR A 376 -27.81 34.23 -10.18
N ASP A 377 -27.29 34.33 -8.95
CA ASP A 377 -27.94 33.80 -7.75
C ASP A 377 -29.34 34.37 -7.50
N GLY A 378 -29.64 35.56 -8.01
CA GLY A 378 -30.97 36.18 -7.98
C GLY A 378 -31.93 35.71 -9.09
N GLY A 379 -31.48 34.84 -10.00
CA GLY A 379 -32.27 34.27 -11.10
C GLY A 379 -32.30 35.10 -12.37
N GLN A 380 -31.54 36.19 -12.45
CA GLN A 380 -31.39 36.99 -13.67
C GLN A 380 -30.47 36.27 -14.67
N LEU A 381 -30.79 36.31 -15.97
CA LEU A 381 -29.96 35.71 -17.01
C LEU A 381 -28.55 36.32 -16.96
N LYS A 382 -27.54 35.46 -16.86
CA LYS A 382 -26.11 35.81 -16.81
C LYS A 382 -25.46 35.55 -18.16
N SER A 383 -25.73 34.40 -18.74
CA SER A 383 -25.28 34.08 -20.10
C SER A 383 -26.16 33.03 -20.77
N VAL A 384 -26.17 33.06 -22.09
CA VAL A 384 -26.78 32.02 -22.93
C VAL A 384 -25.90 31.78 -24.15
N GLY A 385 -25.70 30.53 -24.50
CA GLY A 385 -24.98 30.13 -25.70
C GLY A 385 -25.21 28.66 -25.99
N SER A 386 -24.42 28.09 -26.90
CA SER A 386 -24.51 26.66 -27.21
C SER A 386 -23.20 25.94 -26.94
N TYR A 387 -23.32 24.65 -26.61
CA TYR A 387 -22.19 23.73 -26.58
C TYR A 387 -22.31 22.69 -27.68
N LEU A 388 -21.18 22.28 -28.22
CA LEU A 388 -21.04 21.12 -29.08
C LEU A 388 -19.97 20.19 -28.48
N LEU A 389 -20.39 19.00 -28.04
CA LEU A 389 -19.51 18.00 -27.41
C LEU A 389 -18.75 18.56 -26.19
N GLY A 390 -19.43 19.37 -25.37
CA GLY A 390 -18.83 19.96 -24.17
C GLY A 390 -17.98 21.21 -24.41
N GLN A 391 -17.82 21.65 -25.66
CA GLN A 391 -17.05 22.85 -26.04
C GLN A 391 -18.00 23.98 -26.46
N GLU A 392 -17.72 25.21 -26.09
CA GLU A 392 -18.51 26.38 -26.49
C GLU A 392 -18.56 26.49 -28.01
N ASP A 393 -19.75 26.71 -28.54
CA ASP A 393 -20.01 26.75 -29.98
C ASP A 393 -21.06 27.80 -30.33
N GLY A 394 -20.78 28.57 -31.38
CA GLY A 394 -21.66 29.64 -31.86
C GLY A 394 -21.60 30.90 -31.01
N ILE A 395 -22.70 31.67 -31.02
CA ILE A 395 -22.78 32.97 -30.36
C ILE A 395 -23.22 32.80 -28.91
N TRP A 396 -22.45 33.38 -28.00
CA TRP A 396 -22.70 33.48 -26.57
C TRP A 396 -23.04 34.92 -26.21
N GLY A 397 -24.20 35.13 -25.60
CA GLY A 397 -24.59 36.42 -25.04
C GLY A 397 -24.31 36.46 -23.54
N LEU A 398 -23.61 37.49 -23.08
CA LEU A 398 -23.32 37.75 -21.67
C LEU A 398 -24.10 38.96 -21.21
N PHE A 399 -24.66 38.91 -20.00
CA PHE A 399 -25.54 39.94 -19.46
C PHE A 399 -25.13 40.32 -18.05
N TYR A 400 -25.32 41.58 -17.70
CA TYR A 400 -25.30 42.05 -16.33
C TYR A 400 -26.56 41.60 -15.57
N ASP A 401 -26.50 41.64 -14.23
CA ASP A 401 -27.64 41.31 -13.36
C ASP A 401 -28.86 42.22 -13.54
N ASN A 402 -28.68 43.41 -14.12
CA ASN A 402 -29.76 44.32 -14.52
C ASN A 402 -30.36 44.00 -15.91
N LYS A 403 -29.99 42.86 -16.50
CA LYS A 403 -30.45 42.33 -17.80
C LYS A 403 -29.90 43.05 -19.03
N GLN A 404 -28.99 44.02 -18.86
CA GLN A 404 -28.32 44.65 -20.00
C GLN A 404 -27.27 43.69 -20.59
N LEU A 405 -27.19 43.63 -21.91
CA LEU A 405 -26.18 42.86 -22.63
C LEU A 405 -24.80 43.45 -22.33
N THR A 406 -23.89 42.67 -21.76
CA THR A 406 -22.49 43.03 -21.56
C THR A 406 -21.72 42.94 -22.87
N GLN A 407 -21.76 41.77 -23.51
CA GLN A 407 -20.97 41.47 -24.71
C GLN A 407 -21.52 40.19 -25.37
N GLU A 408 -21.34 40.08 -26.68
CA GLU A 408 -21.49 38.82 -27.43
C GLU A 408 -20.11 38.25 -27.77
N GLU A 409 -19.97 36.94 -27.68
CA GLU A 409 -18.77 36.19 -28.02
C GLU A 409 -19.10 35.15 -29.10
N THR A 410 -18.26 35.02 -30.12
CA THR A 410 -18.40 33.98 -31.15
C THR A 410 -17.36 32.90 -30.91
N TRP A 411 -17.82 31.69 -30.67
CA TRP A 411 -16.99 30.52 -30.38
C TRP A 411 -17.09 29.48 -31.50
N ASP A 412 -16.00 28.76 -31.72
CA ASP A 412 -15.94 27.58 -32.59
C ASP A 412 -15.18 26.48 -31.87
N PHE A 413 -15.92 25.50 -31.37
CA PHE A 413 -15.40 24.34 -30.66
C PHE A 413 -14.38 24.71 -29.55
N GLY A 414 -14.78 25.59 -28.64
CA GLY A 414 -13.98 26.03 -27.49
C GLY A 414 -12.91 27.08 -27.83
N ARG A 415 -12.87 27.58 -29.07
CA ARG A 415 -11.97 28.66 -29.51
C ARG A 415 -12.74 29.95 -29.66
N LEU A 416 -12.32 31.01 -28.97
CA LEU A 416 -12.95 32.32 -29.06
C LEU A 416 -12.52 33.00 -30.36
N LEU A 417 -13.42 33.21 -31.30
CA LEU A 417 -13.13 33.82 -32.59
C LEU A 417 -13.25 35.33 -32.56
N ASN A 418 -14.37 35.84 -32.05
CA ASN A 418 -14.72 37.26 -32.13
C ASN A 418 -15.47 37.70 -30.86
N VAL A 419 -15.36 38.98 -30.54
CA VAL A 419 -16.14 39.62 -29.47
C VAL A 419 -16.81 40.89 -30.00
N SER A 420 -18.02 41.18 -29.54
CA SER A 420 -18.69 42.44 -29.83
C SER A 420 -18.08 43.61 -29.05
N GLN A 421 -18.62 44.82 -29.27
CA GLN A 421 -18.40 45.94 -28.36
C GLN A 421 -18.80 45.56 -26.92
N TYR A 422 -18.09 46.12 -25.94
CA TYR A 422 -18.34 45.87 -24.52
C TYR A 422 -19.25 46.96 -23.97
N ASN A 423 -20.50 46.66 -23.63
CA ASN A 423 -21.42 47.65 -23.08
C ASN A 423 -21.15 47.84 -21.59
N ASN A 424 -21.31 49.06 -21.09
CA ASN A 424 -21.25 49.33 -19.66
C ASN A 424 -22.56 48.92 -18.96
N TYR A 425 -22.52 48.88 -17.62
CA TYR A 425 -23.64 48.39 -16.81
C TYR A 425 -25.00 49.00 -17.16
N ASN A 426 -25.06 50.31 -17.44
CA ASN A 426 -26.32 51.00 -17.73
C ASN A 426 -26.68 51.04 -19.24
N GLY A 427 -25.88 50.43 -20.12
CA GLY A 427 -26.10 50.39 -21.56
C GLY A 427 -25.92 51.73 -22.28
N SER A 428 -25.43 52.77 -21.60
CA SER A 428 -25.30 54.12 -22.18
C SER A 428 -24.02 54.33 -22.98
N LYS A 429 -22.99 53.50 -22.77
CA LYS A 429 -21.66 53.65 -23.37
C LYS A 429 -21.08 52.28 -23.69
N THR A 430 -20.26 52.24 -24.73
CA THR A 430 -19.41 51.09 -25.04
C THR A 430 -17.97 51.36 -24.65
N LEU A 431 -17.25 50.28 -24.35
CA LEU A 431 -15.83 50.23 -24.02
C LEU A 431 -15.11 49.39 -25.08
N ASN A 432 -13.81 49.64 -25.25
CA ASN A 432 -13.00 48.98 -26.28
C ASN A 432 -12.78 47.49 -25.95
N PRO A 433 -13.30 46.53 -26.74
CA PRO A 433 -13.14 45.11 -26.44
C PRO A 433 -11.74 44.56 -26.78
N GLY A 434 -10.88 45.36 -27.42
CA GLY A 434 -9.61 44.92 -28.00
C GLY A 434 -9.69 44.76 -29.51
N THR A 435 -8.73 44.03 -30.10
CA THR A 435 -8.60 43.82 -31.55
C THR A 435 -8.92 42.40 -32.01
N LEU A 436 -9.45 41.56 -31.11
CA LEU A 436 -9.72 40.15 -31.39
C LEU A 436 -10.59 39.95 -32.62
N LYS A 437 -10.04 39.27 -33.62
CA LYS A 437 -10.73 38.87 -34.84
C LYS A 437 -10.24 37.51 -35.31
N ASP A 438 -11.18 36.64 -35.66
CA ASP A 438 -10.91 35.28 -36.16
C ASP A 438 -9.88 34.51 -35.29
N GLY A 439 -10.01 34.68 -33.97
CA GLY A 439 -9.19 34.02 -32.95
C GLY A 439 -7.84 34.66 -32.68
N ASN A 440 -7.53 35.80 -33.29
CA ASN A 440 -6.22 36.45 -33.15
C ASN A 440 -6.38 37.93 -32.77
N GLY A 441 -5.55 38.41 -31.85
CA GLY A 441 -5.52 39.81 -31.42
C GLY A 441 -5.78 39.99 -29.94
N THR A 442 -5.90 41.25 -29.50
CA THR A 442 -6.03 41.56 -28.08
C THR A 442 -7.47 41.48 -27.61
N ARG A 443 -7.65 41.11 -26.35
CA ARG A 443 -8.93 41.15 -25.63
C ARG A 443 -8.78 42.03 -24.39
N ILE A 444 -9.81 42.82 -24.10
CA ILE A 444 -9.91 43.63 -22.89
C ILE A 444 -11.27 43.37 -22.25
N THR A 445 -11.31 43.06 -20.96
CA THR A 445 -12.55 42.96 -20.16
C THR A 445 -12.61 44.06 -19.10
N TYR A 446 -13.81 44.31 -18.56
CA TYR A 446 -14.05 45.41 -17.65
C TYR A 446 -14.95 45.01 -16.48
N TYR A 447 -14.63 45.54 -15.30
CA TYR A 447 -15.48 45.49 -14.13
C TYR A 447 -16.79 46.24 -14.34
N ILE A 448 -17.78 45.97 -13.48
CA ILE A 448 -19.08 46.67 -13.48
C ILE A 448 -18.94 48.20 -13.36
N ASN A 449 -17.90 48.69 -12.68
CA ASN A 449 -17.60 50.11 -12.54
C ASN A 449 -16.92 50.73 -13.78
N GLY A 450 -16.63 49.93 -14.80
CA GLY A 450 -15.95 50.34 -16.05
C GLY A 450 -14.42 50.36 -15.98
N ALA A 451 -13.81 50.03 -14.84
CA ALA A 451 -12.37 49.84 -14.75
C ALA A 451 -11.96 48.58 -15.54
N LYS A 452 -10.78 48.62 -16.18
CA LYS A 452 -10.22 47.45 -16.87
C LYS A 452 -10.05 46.32 -15.85
N GLU A 453 -10.51 45.12 -16.19
CA GLU A 453 -10.41 43.91 -15.37
C GLU A 453 -9.27 43.02 -15.86
N SER A 454 -9.19 42.80 -17.18
CA SER A 454 -8.11 42.02 -17.76
C SER A 454 -7.75 42.50 -19.15
N GLU A 455 -6.51 42.24 -19.56
CA GLU A 455 -6.09 42.33 -20.96
C GLU A 455 -5.00 41.32 -21.31
N GLY A 456 -5.01 40.89 -22.57
CA GLY A 456 -4.01 39.98 -23.12
C GLY A 456 -4.26 39.69 -24.59
N ASN A 457 -3.40 38.85 -25.18
CA ASN A 457 -3.51 38.44 -26.57
C ASN A 457 -4.14 37.05 -26.69
N TYR A 458 -4.80 36.81 -27.82
CA TYR A 458 -5.25 35.49 -28.26
C TYR A 458 -4.50 35.08 -29.51
N GLN A 459 -4.22 33.79 -29.60
CA GLN A 459 -3.74 33.12 -30.80
C GLN A 459 -4.59 31.87 -31.04
N SER A 460 -5.09 31.68 -32.25
CA SER A 460 -5.95 30.55 -32.61
C SER A 460 -7.15 30.33 -31.66
N GLY A 461 -7.68 31.44 -31.13
CA GLY A 461 -8.84 31.47 -30.22
C GLY A 461 -8.56 31.03 -28.79
N LYS A 462 -7.28 30.94 -28.39
CA LYS A 462 -6.87 30.70 -27.00
C LYS A 462 -6.03 31.86 -26.45
N PRO A 463 -6.10 32.15 -25.13
CA PRO A 463 -5.20 33.07 -24.46
C PRO A 463 -3.72 32.70 -24.69
N GLU A 464 -2.92 33.67 -25.14
CA GLU A 464 -1.51 33.48 -25.48
C GLU A 464 -0.67 34.70 -25.07
N GLY A 465 0.56 34.44 -24.61
CA GLY A 465 1.52 35.49 -24.23
C GLY A 465 1.22 36.10 -22.86
N ILE A 466 1.68 37.32 -22.62
CA ILE A 466 1.53 37.96 -21.30
C ILE A 466 0.11 38.45 -21.10
N TRP A 467 -0.51 37.96 -20.04
CA TRP A 467 -1.82 38.38 -19.56
C TRP A 467 -1.70 39.21 -18.30
N LYS A 468 -2.56 40.22 -18.19
CA LYS A 468 -2.64 41.13 -17.04
C LYS A 468 -4.06 41.17 -16.52
N TYR A 469 -4.18 41.08 -15.21
CA TYR A 469 -5.43 41.25 -14.48
C TYR A 469 -5.26 42.42 -13.52
N TYR A 470 -6.31 43.19 -13.34
CA TYR A 470 -6.33 44.40 -12.54
C TYR A 470 -7.33 44.24 -11.41
N HIS A 471 -7.13 44.94 -10.30
CA HIS A 471 -8.13 45.14 -9.25
C HIS A 471 -9.20 46.13 -9.74
N ASP A 472 -10.36 46.13 -9.09
CA ASP A 472 -11.46 47.07 -9.35
C ASP A 472 -11.09 48.56 -9.22
N ASN A 473 -9.97 48.86 -8.54
CA ASN A 473 -9.37 50.19 -8.39
C ASN A 473 -8.38 50.55 -9.51
N GLY A 474 -8.19 49.67 -10.49
CA GLY A 474 -7.32 49.83 -11.66
C GLY A 474 -5.85 49.47 -11.45
N ARG A 475 -5.42 49.06 -10.24
CA ARG A 475 -4.05 48.58 -10.00
C ARG A 475 -3.88 47.15 -10.50
N LEU A 476 -2.67 46.76 -10.89
CA LEU A 476 -2.39 45.39 -11.31
C LEU A 476 -2.67 44.42 -10.14
N ALA A 477 -3.40 43.34 -10.44
CA ALA A 477 -3.75 42.27 -9.51
C ALA A 477 -2.91 41.01 -9.78
N SER A 478 -2.70 40.66 -11.05
CA SER A 478 -1.75 39.62 -11.43
C SER A 478 -1.27 39.77 -12.85
N GLU A 479 -0.11 39.20 -13.15
CA GLU A 479 0.37 39.02 -14.51
C GLU A 479 1.19 37.74 -14.66
N GLY A 480 1.16 37.15 -15.85
CA GLY A 480 1.92 35.95 -16.18
C GLY A 480 1.74 35.55 -17.63
N LYS A 481 2.46 34.51 -18.04
CA LYS A 481 2.37 33.98 -19.41
C LYS A 481 1.24 32.96 -19.49
N MET A 482 0.42 33.10 -20.53
CA MET A 482 -0.51 32.08 -20.99
C MET A 482 0.11 31.37 -22.20
N LEU A 483 -0.01 30.05 -22.25
CA LEU A 483 0.38 29.22 -23.37
C LEU A 483 -0.78 28.25 -23.67
N GLU A 484 -1.29 28.26 -24.91
CA GLU A 484 -2.42 27.38 -25.30
C GLU A 484 -3.63 27.48 -24.35
N GLY A 485 -3.87 28.68 -23.81
CA GLY A 485 -5.00 28.96 -22.91
C GLY A 485 -4.77 28.63 -21.44
N LYS A 486 -3.58 28.18 -21.04
CA LYS A 486 -3.24 27.79 -19.67
C LYS A 486 -2.10 28.63 -19.11
N LYS A 487 -2.04 28.77 -17.78
CA LYS A 487 -0.96 29.47 -17.07
C LYS A 487 0.34 28.70 -17.20
N GLU A 488 1.40 29.43 -17.58
CA GLU A 488 2.73 28.88 -17.80
C GLU A 488 3.79 29.76 -17.12
N GLY A 489 4.73 29.14 -16.41
CA GLY A 489 5.84 29.79 -15.73
C GLY A 489 5.42 30.69 -14.56
N ALA A 490 6.20 31.73 -14.32
CA ALA A 490 6.03 32.59 -13.16
C ALA A 490 4.82 33.53 -13.29
N TRP A 491 3.86 33.39 -12.37
CA TRP A 491 2.73 34.29 -12.21
C TRP A 491 2.89 35.14 -10.97
N LYS A 492 2.89 36.47 -11.16
CA LYS A 492 3.02 37.44 -10.08
C LYS A 492 1.64 37.87 -9.63
N TYR A 493 1.43 37.90 -8.32
CA TYR A 493 0.20 38.36 -7.68
C TYR A 493 0.48 39.59 -6.83
N TYR A 494 -0.44 40.55 -6.86
CA TYR A 494 -0.27 41.83 -6.21
C TYR A 494 -1.45 42.14 -5.31
N THR A 495 -1.15 42.66 -4.13
CA THR A 495 -2.14 43.21 -3.21
C THR A 495 -2.92 44.37 -3.85
N ARG A 496 -4.09 44.70 -3.30
CA ARG A 496 -4.89 45.86 -3.74
C ARG A 496 -4.15 47.20 -3.58
N SER A 497 -3.11 47.28 -2.74
CA SER A 497 -2.22 48.44 -2.63
C SER A 497 -1.11 48.48 -3.70
N GLY A 498 -0.93 47.42 -4.49
CA GLY A 498 0.07 47.33 -5.57
C GLY A 498 1.41 46.72 -5.14
N ASN A 499 1.51 46.22 -3.91
CA ASN A 499 2.69 45.48 -3.46
C ASN A 499 2.63 44.05 -3.99
N LEU A 500 3.76 43.51 -4.45
CA LEU A 500 3.89 42.10 -4.81
C LEU A 500 3.58 41.24 -3.57
N GLU A 501 2.62 40.34 -3.73
CA GLU A 501 2.14 39.43 -2.69
C GLU A 501 2.78 38.06 -2.86
N ASP A 502 2.82 37.53 -4.08
CA ASP A 502 3.28 36.18 -4.35
C ASP A 502 3.83 36.01 -5.78
N ILE A 503 4.68 35.01 -5.99
CA ILE A 503 5.08 34.51 -7.30
C ILE A 503 4.88 33.00 -7.31
N ILE A 504 3.87 32.53 -8.05
CA ILE A 504 3.57 31.11 -8.16
C ILE A 504 4.05 30.60 -9.51
N GLN A 505 4.76 29.48 -9.53
CA GLN A 505 5.16 28.80 -10.76
C GLN A 505 4.04 27.88 -11.23
N PHE A 506 3.71 27.97 -12.52
CA PHE A 506 2.73 27.10 -13.16
C PHE A 506 3.36 26.29 -14.29
N ASP A 507 2.92 25.04 -14.41
CA ASP A 507 3.11 24.19 -15.59
C ASP A 507 1.72 23.68 -15.99
N ASP A 508 1.21 24.08 -17.15
CA ASP A 508 -0.08 23.62 -17.67
C ASP A 508 -1.28 23.84 -16.70
N ASP A 509 -1.37 25.01 -16.06
CA ASP A 509 -2.30 25.37 -14.95
C ASP A 509 -2.05 24.67 -13.60
N GLU A 510 -1.13 23.72 -13.50
CA GLU A 510 -0.77 23.09 -12.23
C GLU A 510 0.25 23.95 -11.48
N VAL A 511 -0.01 24.18 -10.18
CA VAL A 511 0.92 24.88 -9.30
C VAL A 511 2.13 23.98 -9.04
N LEU A 512 3.31 24.41 -9.49
CA LEU A 512 4.55 23.75 -9.10
C LEU A 512 4.84 24.07 -7.64
N PRO A 513 5.11 23.05 -6.79
CA PRO A 513 5.52 23.31 -5.42
C PRO A 513 6.83 24.10 -5.42
N ASP A 514 6.98 25.01 -4.46
CA ASP A 514 8.23 25.75 -4.26
C ASP A 514 9.39 24.75 -4.18
N GLU A 515 10.39 24.89 -5.06
CA GLU A 515 11.62 24.11 -4.97
C GLU A 515 12.27 24.43 -3.61
N ILE A 516 12.15 23.51 -2.66
CA ILE A 516 12.98 23.52 -1.45
C ILE A 516 14.40 23.28 -1.95
N PRO A 517 15.38 24.17 -1.70
CA PRO A 517 16.75 23.89 -2.07
C PRO A 517 17.17 22.57 -1.46
N GLU A 518 17.74 21.67 -2.27
CA GLU A 518 18.25 20.40 -1.77
C GLU A 518 19.21 20.66 -0.60
N GLU A 519 19.06 19.87 0.48
CA GLU A 519 19.88 19.91 1.69
C GLU A 519 21.40 19.81 1.43
N SER A 520 21.80 19.48 0.19
CA SER A 520 23.19 19.40 -0.27
C SER A 520 23.93 20.75 -0.32
N ASP A 521 23.23 21.89 -0.29
CA ASP A 521 23.87 23.22 -0.28
C ASP A 521 24.16 23.76 1.14
N LEU A 522 23.80 23.02 2.20
CA LEU A 522 23.94 23.46 3.60
C LEU A 522 25.11 22.84 4.37
N PHE A 523 25.91 21.96 3.77
CA PHE A 523 27.09 21.38 4.41
C PHE A 523 28.36 21.64 3.60
N GLN A 524 28.97 22.82 3.81
CA GLN A 524 30.41 22.93 3.64
C GLN A 524 31.08 22.09 4.72
N ASN A 525 31.72 21.00 4.29
CA ASN A 525 32.64 20.23 5.10
C ASN A 525 33.74 21.16 5.66
N PHE A 526 33.88 21.19 6.97
CA PHE A 526 35.13 21.57 7.61
C PHE A 526 35.89 20.27 7.92
N GLU A 527 37.11 20.17 7.38
CA GLU A 527 38.10 19.14 7.72
C GLU A 527 38.52 19.19 9.20
#